data_AF-A0A1G1LCT6-F1
#
_entry.id   AF-A0A1G1LCT6-F1
#
_cell.length_a   1.000
_cell.length_b   1.000
_cell.length_c   1.000
_cell.angle_alpha   90.00
_cell.angle_beta   90.00
_cell.angle_gamma   90.00
#
_symmetry.space_group_name_H-M   'P 1'
#
loop_
_entity.id
_entity.type
_entity.pdbx_description
1 polymer ?
#
loop_
_entity_poly.entity_id
_entity_poly.type
_entity_poly.pdbx_seq_one_letter_code
_entity_poly.pdbx_strand_id
1 'polypeptide(L)'
;MSDHARLTPEEIALVADDKFFRAKAAITPKVRAMLEAVHDALKQELAGVPLIAPPGFDPDKCQYVKGEHLEDFPYQYLDFPKHFEGDNKFTFRTLFWWGHHVVFALILEGDGLRSYKQNLINRYGRIADRDLDLCLSPTPWEWKWGQGYTLPLSRDRKSEVAAVLSNRPFFKLARFIPLDDPIIRQGRLSQAGQEALRAVLPVIARDLPGPRS
;
A
#
# COMPACT_ATOMS: atom_id res chain seq x y z
N MET A 1 44.68 5.97 9.39
CA MET A 1 44.37 4.70 8.69
C MET A 1 42.93 4.38 9.05
N SER A 2 42.01 4.46 8.10
CA SER A 2 40.58 4.39 8.39
C SER A 2 40.15 3.05 8.96
N ASP A 3 39.27 3.13 9.96
CA ASP A 3 38.67 2.06 10.76
C ASP A 3 37.65 1.19 9.98
N HIS A 4 37.74 1.13 8.63
CA HIS A 4 36.73 0.53 7.76
C HIS A 4 36.82 -1.01 7.64
N ALA A 5 37.69 -1.67 8.40
CA ALA A 5 37.97 -3.10 8.27
C ALA A 5 37.85 -3.87 9.60
N ARG A 6 37.22 -3.28 10.62
CA ARG A 6 37.00 -3.91 11.93
C ARG A 6 35.52 -3.82 12.29
N LEU A 7 34.99 -4.91 12.82
CA LEU A 7 33.67 -4.94 13.43
C LEU A 7 33.80 -4.68 14.93
N THR A 8 32.88 -3.94 15.51
CA THR A 8 32.77 -3.81 16.97
C THR A 8 32.32 -5.15 17.59
N PRO A 9 32.51 -5.37 18.90
CA PRO A 9 31.98 -6.57 19.57
C PRO A 9 30.47 -6.76 19.35
N GLU A 10 29.69 -5.68 19.32
CA GLU A 10 28.25 -5.71 19.06
C GLU A 10 27.94 -6.14 17.62
N GLU A 11 28.70 -5.62 16.65
CA GLU A 11 28.56 -6.01 15.25
C GLU A 11 28.97 -7.48 15.04
N ILE A 12 30.02 -7.96 15.71
CA ILE A 12 30.42 -9.37 15.72
C ILE A 12 29.29 -10.24 16.28
N ALA A 13 28.67 -9.83 17.39
CA ALA A 13 27.54 -10.56 17.97
C ALA A 13 26.35 -10.65 17.00
N LEU A 14 26.06 -9.57 16.28
CA LEU A 14 24.98 -9.53 15.31
C LEU A 14 25.26 -10.41 14.07
N VAL A 15 26.45 -10.32 13.47
CA VAL A 15 26.79 -11.17 12.31
C VAL A 15 26.93 -12.65 12.67
N ALA A 16 27.17 -12.96 13.95
CA ALA A 16 27.21 -14.31 14.48
C ALA A 16 25.84 -14.84 14.97
N ASP A 17 24.78 -14.04 14.96
CA ASP A 17 23.44 -14.44 15.43
C ASP A 17 22.74 -15.40 14.45
N ASP A 18 23.12 -16.68 14.53
CA ASP A 18 22.59 -17.73 13.69
C ASP A 18 21.06 -17.93 13.88
N LYS A 19 20.54 -17.66 15.08
CA LYS A 19 19.11 -17.76 15.38
C LYS A 19 18.33 -16.71 14.62
N PHE A 20 18.80 -15.45 14.61
CA PHE A 20 18.17 -14.37 13.86
C PHE A 20 18.14 -14.70 12.36
N PHE A 21 19.27 -15.09 11.76
CA PHE A 21 19.33 -15.35 10.33
C PHE A 21 18.47 -16.56 9.92
N ARG A 22 18.44 -17.63 10.72
CA ARG A 22 17.55 -18.79 10.49
C ARG A 22 16.08 -18.42 10.64
N ALA A 23 15.72 -17.62 11.64
CA ALA A 23 14.36 -17.12 11.82
C ALA A 23 13.95 -16.25 10.63
N LYS A 24 14.82 -15.33 10.18
CA LYS A 24 14.59 -14.50 9.00
C LYS A 24 14.32 -15.35 7.75
N ALA A 25 15.15 -16.36 7.52
CA ALA A 25 14.99 -17.29 6.41
C ALA A 25 13.66 -18.05 6.48
N ALA A 26 13.21 -18.45 7.67
CA ALA A 26 11.94 -19.14 7.88
C ALA A 26 10.71 -18.23 7.75
N ILE A 27 10.80 -16.95 8.13
CA ILE A 27 9.70 -15.98 8.05
C ILE A 27 9.51 -15.49 6.61
N THR A 28 10.60 -15.32 5.85
CA THR A 28 10.57 -14.84 4.45
C THR A 28 9.51 -15.53 3.57
N PRO A 29 9.45 -16.88 3.46
CA PRO A 29 8.43 -17.55 2.67
C PRO A 29 7.02 -17.43 3.27
N LYS A 30 6.88 -17.24 4.60
CA LYS A 30 5.57 -17.00 5.22
C LYS A 30 5.00 -15.65 4.80
N VAL A 31 5.82 -14.61 4.79
CA VAL A 31 5.41 -13.28 4.27
C VAL A 31 4.99 -13.39 2.81
N ARG A 32 5.73 -14.17 2.00
CA ARG A 32 5.34 -14.44 0.61
C ARG A 32 3.95 -15.10 0.51
N ALA A 33 3.71 -16.15 1.29
CA ALA A 33 2.41 -16.84 1.32
C ALA A 33 1.27 -15.93 1.80
N MET A 34 1.53 -15.02 2.74
CA MET A 34 0.56 -14.01 3.16
C MET A 34 0.20 -13.05 2.02
N LEU A 35 1.19 -12.62 1.22
CA LEU A 35 0.95 -11.78 0.04
C LEU A 35 0.17 -12.52 -1.06
N GLU A 36 0.38 -13.84 -1.22
CA GLU A 36 -0.41 -14.68 -2.13
C GLU A 36 -1.88 -14.79 -1.67
N ALA A 37 -2.10 -15.03 -0.37
CA ALA A 37 -3.45 -15.02 0.19
C ALA A 37 -4.15 -13.66 0.04
N VAL A 38 -3.40 -12.55 0.17
CA VAL A 38 -3.93 -11.21 -0.12
C VAL A 38 -4.28 -11.09 -1.61
N HIS A 39 -3.42 -11.54 -2.53
CA HIS A 39 -3.69 -11.49 -3.96
C HIS A 39 -5.00 -12.19 -4.32
N ASP A 40 -5.21 -13.43 -3.87
CA ASP A 40 -6.45 -14.17 -4.13
C ASP A 40 -7.68 -13.43 -3.60
N ALA A 41 -7.57 -12.86 -2.40
CA ALA A 41 -8.62 -12.10 -1.77
C ALA A 41 -8.96 -10.81 -2.54
N LEU A 42 -7.95 -10.11 -3.08
CA LEU A 42 -8.13 -8.94 -3.94
C LEU A 42 -8.73 -9.30 -5.30
N LYS A 43 -8.34 -10.45 -5.90
CA LYS A 43 -8.94 -10.94 -7.16
C LYS A 43 -10.43 -11.15 -7.02
N GLN A 44 -10.86 -11.78 -5.93
CA GLN A 44 -12.28 -11.98 -5.61
C GLN A 44 -13.02 -10.65 -5.45
N GLU A 45 -12.40 -9.69 -4.76
CA GLU A 45 -13.02 -8.38 -4.51
C GLU A 45 -13.18 -7.53 -5.78
N LEU A 46 -12.26 -7.66 -6.74
CA LEU A 46 -12.29 -6.93 -8.01
C LEU A 46 -13.11 -7.62 -9.11
N ALA A 47 -13.51 -8.87 -8.90
CA ALA A 47 -14.28 -9.63 -9.88
C ALA A 47 -15.59 -8.89 -10.21
N GLY A 48 -15.76 -8.51 -11.48
CA GLY A 48 -16.95 -7.81 -11.96
C GLY A 48 -17.04 -6.32 -11.56
N VAL A 49 -16.03 -5.76 -10.89
CA VAL A 49 -16.00 -4.33 -10.54
C VAL A 49 -15.57 -3.51 -11.77
N PRO A 50 -16.42 -2.57 -12.27
CA PRO A 50 -16.07 -1.75 -13.42
C PRO A 50 -15.09 -0.64 -13.01
N LEU A 51 -13.79 -0.89 -13.16
CA LEU A 51 -12.75 0.09 -12.86
C LEU A 51 -12.70 1.22 -13.90
N ILE A 52 -12.38 2.42 -13.43
CA ILE A 52 -11.85 3.52 -14.24
C ILE A 52 -10.37 3.19 -14.39
N ALA A 53 -10.04 2.39 -15.41
CA ALA A 53 -8.69 1.91 -15.65
C ALA A 53 -7.98 2.75 -16.72
N PRO A 54 -6.65 2.90 -16.65
CA PRO A 54 -5.87 3.54 -17.71
C PRO A 54 -5.88 2.72 -19.02
N PRO A 55 -5.54 3.33 -20.17
CA PRO A 55 -5.34 2.59 -21.42
C PRO A 55 -4.32 1.45 -21.26
N GLY A 56 -4.55 0.30 -21.91
CA GLY A 56 -3.64 -0.85 -21.81
C GLY A 56 -3.64 -1.56 -20.44
N PHE A 57 -4.58 -1.22 -19.55
CA PHE A 57 -4.73 -1.91 -18.27
C PHE A 57 -5.09 -3.38 -18.45
N ASP A 58 -4.31 -4.24 -17.80
CA ASP A 58 -4.55 -5.67 -17.71
C ASP A 58 -5.03 -5.99 -16.27
N PRO A 59 -6.29 -6.45 -16.10
CA PRO A 59 -6.86 -6.71 -14.79
C PRO A 59 -6.22 -7.90 -14.06
N ASP A 60 -5.49 -8.77 -14.76
CA ASP A 60 -4.80 -9.92 -14.18
C ASP A 60 -3.33 -9.64 -13.84
N LYS A 61 -2.81 -8.48 -14.26
CA LYS A 61 -1.40 -8.14 -14.06
C LYS A 61 -1.09 -7.89 -12.60
N CYS A 62 -0.16 -8.69 -12.07
CA CYS A 62 0.41 -8.55 -10.74
C CYS A 62 1.94 -8.51 -10.79
N GLN A 63 2.57 -8.05 -9.71
CA GLN A 63 4.00 -8.23 -9.48
C GLN A 63 4.24 -8.51 -8.02
N TYR A 64 5.20 -9.40 -7.75
CA TYR A 64 5.75 -9.56 -6.43
C TYR A 64 7.22 -9.20 -6.42
N VAL A 65 7.66 -8.55 -5.36
CA VAL A 65 9.06 -8.16 -5.19
C VAL A 65 9.50 -8.47 -3.77
N LYS A 66 10.77 -8.84 -3.64
CA LYS A 66 11.49 -8.96 -2.39
C LYS A 66 12.74 -8.09 -2.48
N GLY A 67 13.06 -7.37 -1.42
CA GLY A 67 14.28 -6.58 -1.32
C GLY A 67 14.77 -6.45 0.12
N GLU A 68 15.97 -5.91 0.26
CA GLU A 68 16.67 -5.80 1.56
C GLU A 68 17.03 -4.35 1.93
N HIS A 69 16.73 -3.38 1.04
CA HIS A 69 17.23 -2.00 1.14
C HIS A 69 16.12 -0.94 1.09
N LEU A 70 14.98 -1.20 1.72
CA LEU A 70 14.02 -0.12 1.98
C LEU A 70 14.39 0.51 3.31
N GLU A 71 15.13 1.62 3.25
CA GLU A 71 15.86 2.22 4.38
C GLU A 71 16.72 1.18 5.14
N ASP A 72 17.36 0.28 4.39
CA ASP A 72 18.17 -0.84 4.91
C ASP A 72 17.40 -1.92 5.70
N PHE A 73 16.07 -1.94 5.58
CA PHE A 73 15.25 -3.02 6.12
C PHE A 73 14.73 -3.98 5.02
N PRO A 74 14.59 -5.27 5.34
CA PRO A 74 13.93 -6.23 4.48
C PRO A 74 12.49 -5.88 4.19
N TYR A 75 12.04 -6.17 2.97
CA TYR A 75 10.65 -5.98 2.58
C TYR A 75 10.23 -6.96 1.51
N GLN A 76 8.92 -7.21 1.45
CA GLN A 76 8.26 -7.85 0.32
C GLN A 76 6.99 -7.11 -0.02
N TYR A 77 6.64 -7.04 -1.30
CA TYR A 77 5.37 -6.46 -1.70
C TYR A 77 4.70 -7.22 -2.84
N LEU A 78 3.39 -7.05 -2.89
CA LEU A 78 2.51 -7.36 -4.01
C LEU A 78 2.02 -6.04 -4.59
N ASP A 79 2.15 -5.85 -5.90
CA ASP A 79 1.36 -4.90 -6.68
C ASP A 79 0.25 -5.66 -7.40
N PHE A 80 -1.00 -5.46 -7.00
CA PHE A 80 -2.16 -6.00 -7.70
C PHE A 80 -3.47 -5.22 -7.40
N PRO A 81 -4.20 -4.76 -8.43
CA PRO A 81 -3.83 -4.81 -9.84
C PRO A 81 -2.64 -3.89 -10.12
N LYS A 82 -1.86 -4.16 -11.16
CA LYS A 82 -0.66 -3.38 -11.47
C LYS A 82 -0.68 -2.85 -12.90
N HIS A 83 -0.55 -1.55 -13.03
CA HIS A 83 -0.25 -0.88 -14.29
C HIS A 83 0.76 0.26 -14.05
N PHE A 84 1.94 0.11 -14.65
CA PHE A 84 2.99 1.12 -14.71
C PHE A 84 3.40 1.24 -16.18
N GLU A 85 3.08 2.36 -16.82
CA GLU A 85 3.39 2.62 -18.22
C GLU A 85 3.62 4.13 -18.44
N GLY A 86 4.85 4.50 -18.80
CA GLY A 86 5.26 5.91 -18.80
C GLY A 86 5.03 6.56 -17.43
N ASP A 87 4.31 7.69 -17.42
CA ASP A 87 3.93 8.40 -16.20
C ASP A 87 2.68 7.81 -15.52
N ASN A 88 1.91 6.96 -16.22
CA ASN A 88 0.71 6.34 -15.67
C ASN A 88 1.06 5.30 -14.60
N LYS A 89 0.58 5.54 -13.38
CA LYS A 89 0.67 4.59 -12.26
C LYS A 89 -0.73 4.31 -11.75
N PHE A 90 -1.10 3.05 -11.79
CA PHE A 90 -2.32 2.54 -11.21
C PHE A 90 -1.96 1.22 -10.53
N THR A 91 -1.79 1.25 -9.22
CA THR A 91 -1.53 0.04 -8.45
C THR A 91 -2.22 0.06 -7.11
N PHE A 92 -2.60 -1.12 -6.63
CA PHE A 92 -2.85 -1.34 -5.22
C PHE A 92 -1.73 -2.22 -4.66
N ARG A 93 -0.86 -1.62 -3.85
CA ARG A 93 0.30 -2.27 -3.26
C ARG A 93 -0.01 -2.78 -1.87
N THR A 94 0.31 -4.04 -1.60
CA THR A 94 0.49 -4.56 -0.25
C THR A 94 1.98 -4.67 0.04
N LEU A 95 2.51 -3.84 0.93
CA LEU A 95 3.91 -3.83 1.35
C LEU A 95 4.03 -4.39 2.77
N PHE A 96 4.86 -5.41 2.95
CA PHE A 96 5.28 -5.90 4.26
C PHE A 96 6.71 -5.41 4.52
N TRP A 97 6.88 -4.44 5.43
CA TRP A 97 8.16 -3.80 5.72
C TRP A 97 8.65 -4.19 7.12
N TRP A 98 9.78 -4.91 7.18
CA TRP A 98 10.29 -5.46 8.43
C TRP A 98 10.74 -4.34 9.36
N GLY A 99 10.48 -4.51 10.66
CA GLY A 99 10.78 -3.50 11.67
C GLY A 99 9.86 -2.27 11.65
N HIS A 100 8.90 -2.22 10.73
CA HIS A 100 8.00 -1.09 10.54
C HIS A 100 6.54 -1.59 10.64
N HIS A 101 5.89 -1.80 9.50
CA HIS A 101 4.45 -2.07 9.42
C HIS A 101 4.11 -2.74 8.08
N VAL A 102 2.86 -3.20 7.96
CA VAL A 102 2.25 -3.54 6.68
C VAL A 102 1.49 -2.32 6.14
N VAL A 103 1.58 -2.07 4.84
CA VAL A 103 0.83 -1.00 4.15
C VAL A 103 -0.02 -1.59 3.04
N PHE A 104 -1.28 -1.19 2.98
CA PHE A 104 -2.11 -1.31 1.78
C PHE A 104 -2.24 0.07 1.15
N ALA A 105 -1.77 0.26 -0.08
CA ALA A 105 -1.70 1.57 -0.71
C ALA A 105 -2.24 1.59 -2.14
N LEU A 106 -3.22 2.44 -2.39
CA LEU A 106 -3.63 2.82 -3.74
C LEU A 106 -2.74 3.96 -4.24
N ILE A 107 -2.03 3.74 -5.35
CA ILE A 107 -1.14 4.74 -5.98
C ILE A 107 -1.71 5.08 -7.35
N LEU A 108 -1.93 6.38 -7.58
CA LEU A 108 -2.57 6.89 -8.78
C LEU A 108 -1.81 8.09 -9.36
N GLU A 109 -1.43 8.00 -10.63
CA GLU A 109 -0.72 9.02 -11.41
C GLU A 109 -1.11 8.92 -12.89
N GLY A 110 -1.02 10.04 -13.61
CA GLY A 110 -1.26 10.12 -15.05
C GLY A 110 -2.71 10.41 -15.45
N ASP A 111 -3.17 9.87 -16.58
CA ASP A 111 -4.32 10.35 -17.35
C ASP A 111 -5.65 10.29 -16.56
N GLY A 112 -5.82 9.27 -15.72
CA GLY A 112 -7.03 9.09 -14.90
C GLY A 112 -7.09 9.98 -13.66
N LEU A 113 -6.01 10.68 -13.31
CA LEU A 113 -5.83 11.35 -12.02
C LEU A 113 -6.94 12.35 -11.70
N ARG A 114 -7.37 13.14 -12.70
CA ARG A 114 -8.45 14.13 -12.52
C ARG A 114 -9.74 13.46 -12.05
N SER A 115 -10.13 12.35 -12.69
CA SER A 115 -11.33 11.60 -12.33
C SER A 115 -11.21 10.96 -10.96
N TYR A 116 -10.04 10.41 -10.60
CA TYR A 116 -9.83 9.81 -9.28
C TYR A 116 -9.91 10.85 -8.15
N LYS A 117 -9.29 12.03 -8.33
CA LYS A 117 -9.40 13.14 -7.37
C LYS A 117 -10.85 13.59 -7.21
N GLN A 118 -11.58 13.73 -8.32
CA GLN A 118 -12.99 14.10 -8.28
C GLN A 118 -13.83 13.07 -7.53
N ASN A 119 -13.59 11.78 -7.77
CA ASN A 119 -14.28 10.70 -7.07
C ASN A 119 -13.99 10.70 -5.58
N LEU A 120 -12.72 10.87 -5.18
CA LEU A 120 -12.33 10.97 -3.78
C LEU A 120 -13.07 12.11 -3.07
N ILE A 121 -13.16 13.29 -3.66
CA ILE A 121 -13.83 14.44 -3.05
C ILE A 121 -15.36 14.32 -3.08
N ASN A 122 -15.94 13.86 -4.20
CA ASN A 122 -17.40 13.71 -4.34
C ASN A 122 -17.94 12.60 -3.44
N ARG A 123 -17.19 11.52 -3.28
CA ARG A 123 -17.59 10.33 -2.52
C ARG A 123 -16.91 10.26 -1.15
N TYR A 124 -16.30 11.36 -0.69
CA TYR A 124 -15.52 11.42 0.56
C TYR A 124 -16.25 10.83 1.77
N GLY A 125 -17.56 11.06 1.90
CA GLY A 125 -18.35 10.52 3.01
C GLY A 125 -18.46 8.98 3.05
N ARG A 126 -18.14 8.28 1.95
CA ARG A 126 -18.05 6.80 1.86
C ARG A 126 -16.63 6.27 2.16
N ILE A 127 -15.65 7.16 2.18
CA ILE A 127 -14.22 6.84 2.30
C ILE A 127 -13.69 7.25 3.68
N ALA A 128 -14.19 8.37 4.22
CA ALA A 128 -13.78 8.91 5.50
C ALA A 128 -14.06 7.94 6.66
N ASP A 129 -13.20 7.99 7.68
CA ASP A 129 -13.25 7.17 8.90
C ASP A 129 -13.12 5.65 8.63
N ARG A 130 -12.42 5.26 7.55
CA ARG A 130 -12.16 3.85 7.19
C ARG A 130 -10.68 3.46 7.28
N ASP A 131 -9.97 4.00 8.27
CA ASP A 131 -8.54 3.78 8.51
C ASP A 131 -7.66 4.08 7.27
N LEU A 132 -7.99 5.15 6.55
CA LEU A 132 -7.24 5.60 5.39
C LEU A 132 -6.56 6.94 5.67
N ASP A 133 -5.34 7.04 5.15
CA ASP A 133 -4.48 8.20 5.21
C ASP A 133 -4.11 8.65 3.79
N LEU A 134 -4.12 9.96 3.55
CA LEU A 134 -3.52 10.59 2.37
C LEU A 134 -2.03 10.79 2.64
N CYS A 135 -1.16 10.19 1.84
CA CYS A 135 0.28 10.38 1.99
C CYS A 135 0.72 11.76 1.49
N LEU A 136 1.56 12.43 2.27
CA LEU A 136 1.96 13.83 2.07
C LEU A 136 3.34 14.00 1.40
N SER A 137 4.07 12.91 1.15
CA SER A 137 5.36 12.99 0.47
C SER A 137 5.26 13.51 -0.98
N PRO A 138 6.28 14.21 -1.50
CA PRO A 138 6.39 14.57 -2.91
C PRO A 138 6.71 13.38 -3.83
N THR A 139 6.92 12.18 -3.27
CA THR A 139 7.14 10.94 -4.02
C THR A 139 6.15 9.85 -3.60
N PRO A 140 5.66 8.99 -4.53
CA PRO A 140 4.80 7.87 -4.16
C PRO A 140 5.52 6.79 -3.33
N TRP A 141 6.86 6.88 -3.21
CA TRP A 141 7.71 5.84 -2.61
C TRP A 141 8.08 6.06 -1.14
N GLU A 142 7.52 7.08 -0.47
CA GLU A 142 7.66 7.26 0.99
C GLU A 142 6.66 6.37 1.73
N TRP A 143 7.11 5.57 2.70
CA TRP A 143 6.28 4.57 3.38
C TRP A 143 6.09 4.84 4.88
N LYS A 144 6.66 5.93 5.39
CA LYS A 144 6.45 6.37 6.78
C LYS A 144 5.01 6.80 7.04
N TRP A 145 4.61 6.65 8.29
CA TRP A 145 3.26 6.89 8.78
C TRP A 145 3.30 7.88 9.95
N GLY A 146 2.28 8.75 10.03
CA GLY A 146 2.10 9.68 11.13
C GLY A 146 2.41 11.13 10.76
N GLN A 147 2.65 11.95 11.79
CA GLN A 147 2.78 13.39 11.65
C GLN A 147 3.86 13.77 10.62
N GLY A 148 3.51 14.65 9.68
CA GLY A 148 4.39 15.10 8.59
C GLY A 148 4.44 14.16 7.39
N TYR A 149 4.06 12.88 7.54
CA TYR A 149 4.06 11.89 6.46
C TYR A 149 2.68 11.64 5.89
N THR A 150 1.64 11.67 6.73
CA THR A 150 0.28 11.33 6.34
C THR A 150 -0.77 12.28 6.93
N LEU A 151 -1.92 12.33 6.27
CA LEU A 151 -3.10 13.06 6.69
C LEU A 151 -4.28 12.07 6.77
N PRO A 152 -4.83 11.78 7.96
CA PRO A 152 -5.99 10.90 8.10
C PRO A 152 -7.21 11.43 7.34
N LEU A 153 -7.94 10.54 6.66
CA LEU A 153 -9.21 10.86 6.01
C LEU A 153 -10.35 10.81 7.04
N SER A 154 -10.40 11.79 7.94
CA SER A 154 -11.55 11.97 8.83
C SER A 154 -12.62 12.87 8.19
N ARG A 155 -13.88 12.73 8.61
CA ARG A 155 -15.02 13.50 8.04
C ARG A 155 -14.82 15.00 8.01
N ASP A 156 -14.22 15.55 9.05
CA ASP A 156 -13.96 16.98 9.26
C ASP A 156 -12.79 17.52 8.41
N ARG A 157 -11.96 16.65 7.83
CA ARG A 157 -10.77 17.03 7.05
C ARG A 157 -10.97 17.11 5.54
N LYS A 158 -12.21 17.03 5.05
CA LYS A 158 -12.50 17.04 3.60
C LYS A 158 -11.86 18.22 2.85
N SER A 159 -11.95 19.43 3.41
CA SER A 159 -11.41 20.65 2.80
C SER A 159 -9.88 20.63 2.76
N GLU A 160 -9.23 20.16 3.83
CA GLU A 160 -7.78 19.99 3.92
C GLU A 160 -7.28 18.97 2.88
N VAL A 161 -7.94 17.81 2.78
CA VAL A 161 -7.66 16.79 1.76
C VAL A 161 -7.79 17.36 0.34
N ALA A 162 -8.84 18.12 0.06
CA ALA A 162 -9.03 18.77 -1.24
C ALA A 162 -7.92 19.79 -1.57
N ALA A 163 -7.49 20.57 -0.58
CA ALA A 163 -6.40 21.53 -0.73
C ALA A 163 -5.08 20.82 -1.06
N VAL A 164 -4.74 19.75 -0.34
CA VAL A 164 -3.53 18.96 -0.58
C VAL A 164 -3.54 18.33 -1.98
N LEU A 165 -4.70 17.86 -2.47
CA LEU A 165 -4.80 17.17 -3.76
C LEU A 165 -4.72 18.09 -4.98
N SER A 166 -5.19 19.34 -4.89
CA SER A 166 -5.47 20.21 -6.04
C SER A 166 -4.32 20.29 -7.06
N ASN A 167 -3.07 20.39 -6.59
CA ASN A 167 -1.90 20.59 -7.45
C ASN A 167 -0.92 19.41 -7.51
N ARG A 168 -1.29 18.23 -6.97
CA ARG A 168 -0.37 17.08 -6.96
C ARG A 168 -0.40 16.28 -8.27
N PRO A 169 0.76 15.92 -8.84
CA PRO A 169 0.81 15.11 -10.07
C PRO A 169 0.45 13.64 -9.83
N PHE A 170 0.33 13.20 -8.58
CA PHE A 170 -0.14 11.88 -8.17
C PHE A 170 -0.85 11.99 -6.81
N PHE A 171 -1.48 10.92 -6.34
CA PHE A 171 -1.74 10.77 -4.90
C PHE A 171 -1.66 9.31 -4.47
N LYS A 172 -1.49 9.11 -3.17
CA LYS A 172 -1.45 7.81 -2.53
C LYS A 172 -2.38 7.80 -1.32
N LEU A 173 -3.32 6.87 -1.29
CA LEU A 173 -4.13 6.56 -0.11
C LEU A 173 -3.62 5.27 0.49
N ALA A 174 -3.42 5.25 1.79
CA ALA A 174 -2.85 4.09 2.46
C ALA A 174 -3.56 3.76 3.77
N ARG A 175 -3.67 2.46 4.06
CA ARG A 175 -3.96 1.91 5.39
C ARG A 175 -2.67 1.30 5.93
N PHE A 176 -2.33 1.62 7.18
CA PHE A 176 -1.13 1.14 7.86
C PHE A 176 -1.52 0.19 8.99
N ILE A 177 -0.79 -0.92 9.12
CA ILE A 177 -1.01 -1.93 10.17
C ILE A 177 0.32 -2.21 10.86
N PRO A 178 0.48 -1.86 12.15
CA PRO A 178 1.64 -2.23 12.95
C PRO A 178 1.91 -3.74 12.93
N LEU A 179 3.18 -4.14 12.98
CA LEU A 179 3.54 -5.58 12.97
C LEU A 179 3.07 -6.34 14.23
N ASP A 180 2.82 -5.63 15.33
CA ASP A 180 2.27 -6.19 16.57
C ASP A 180 0.74 -6.23 16.62
N ASP A 181 0.06 -5.75 15.57
CA ASP A 181 -1.38 -5.81 15.45
C ASP A 181 -1.90 -7.28 15.46
N PRO A 182 -2.98 -7.58 16.20
CA PRO A 182 -3.56 -8.92 16.25
C PRO A 182 -3.89 -9.53 14.88
N ILE A 183 -4.22 -8.73 13.86
CA ILE A 183 -4.50 -9.20 12.49
C ILE A 183 -3.32 -9.99 11.93
N ILE A 184 -2.08 -9.56 12.19
CA ILE A 184 -0.87 -10.23 11.68
C ILE A 184 -0.72 -11.60 12.34
N ARG A 185 -0.81 -11.66 13.67
CA ARG A 185 -0.64 -12.92 14.43
C ARG A 185 -1.76 -13.93 14.15
N GLN A 186 -2.95 -13.45 13.84
CA GLN A 186 -4.13 -14.28 13.55
C GLN A 186 -4.22 -14.70 12.07
N GLY A 187 -3.26 -14.32 11.23
CA GLY A 187 -3.26 -14.68 9.81
C GLY A 187 -4.36 -14.01 8.99
N ARG A 188 -4.89 -12.86 9.44
CA ARG A 188 -6.03 -12.17 8.82
C ARG A 188 -5.62 -11.07 7.84
N LEU A 189 -4.39 -11.12 7.32
CA LEU A 189 -3.87 -10.07 6.42
C LEU A 189 -4.67 -9.97 5.10
N SER A 190 -5.10 -11.10 4.55
CA SER A 190 -5.94 -11.14 3.34
C SER A 190 -7.29 -10.43 3.54
N GLN A 191 -7.94 -10.66 4.68
CA GLN A 191 -9.16 -9.95 5.06
C GLN A 191 -8.92 -8.44 5.18
N ALA A 192 -7.86 -8.03 5.86
CA ALA A 192 -7.51 -6.61 6.00
C ALA A 192 -7.22 -5.95 4.65
N GLY A 193 -6.61 -6.68 3.71
CA GLY A 193 -6.37 -6.24 2.34
C GLY A 193 -7.67 -6.04 1.56
N GLN A 194 -8.63 -6.96 1.66
CA GLN A 194 -9.97 -6.78 1.06
C GLN A 194 -10.69 -5.56 1.62
N GLU A 195 -10.67 -5.37 2.94
CA GLU A 195 -11.28 -4.21 3.59
C GLU A 195 -10.65 -2.90 3.13
N ALA A 196 -9.32 -2.85 3.03
CA ALA A 196 -8.58 -1.70 2.54
C ALA A 196 -8.90 -1.40 1.05
N LEU A 197 -8.97 -2.43 0.20
CA LEU A 197 -9.37 -2.28 -1.19
C LEU A 197 -10.80 -1.74 -1.30
N ARG A 198 -11.77 -2.33 -0.57
CA ARG A 198 -13.15 -1.85 -0.50
C ARG A 198 -13.26 -0.39 -0.06
N ALA A 199 -12.38 0.05 0.83
CA ALA A 199 -12.36 1.43 1.30
C ALA A 199 -11.93 2.41 0.20
N VAL A 200 -11.06 2.00 -0.72
CA VAL A 200 -10.58 2.84 -1.83
C VAL A 200 -11.34 2.63 -3.15
N LEU A 201 -12.16 1.58 -3.27
CA LEU A 201 -12.99 1.34 -4.47
C LEU A 201 -13.82 2.56 -4.92
N PRO A 202 -14.43 3.37 -4.03
CA PRO A 202 -15.15 4.56 -4.46
C PRO A 202 -14.28 5.57 -5.24
N VAL A 203 -12.95 5.51 -5.15
CA VAL A 203 -12.02 6.38 -5.89
C VAL A 203 -11.83 5.89 -7.33
N ILE A 204 -11.74 4.58 -7.53
CA ILE A 204 -11.30 3.97 -8.80
C ILE A 204 -12.40 3.22 -9.55
N ALA A 205 -13.55 2.95 -8.94
CA ALA A 205 -14.67 2.31 -9.60
C ALA A 205 -15.60 3.34 -10.27
N ARG A 206 -16.20 2.96 -11.40
CA ARG A 206 -17.34 3.67 -11.98
C ARG A 206 -18.53 3.56 -11.03
N ASP A 207 -19.43 4.55 -11.05
CA ASP A 207 -20.71 4.36 -10.37
C ASP A 207 -21.42 3.18 -11.04
N LEU A 208 -21.87 2.20 -10.24
CA LEU A 208 -22.84 1.24 -10.72
C LEU A 208 -24.10 2.05 -11.07
N PRO A 209 -24.70 1.88 -12.26
CA PRO A 209 -26.02 2.43 -12.49
C PRO A 209 -26.92 1.92 -11.36
N GLY A 210 -27.62 2.84 -10.68
CA GLY A 210 -28.64 2.45 -9.70
C GLY A 210 -29.62 1.46 -10.35
N PRO A 211 -30.34 0.65 -9.56
CA PRO A 211 -31.34 -0.26 -10.13
C PRO A 211 -32.21 0.53 -11.09
N ARG A 212 -32.27 0.09 -12.35
CA ARG A 212 -33.19 0.67 -13.33
C ARG A 212 -34.58 0.55 -12.71
N SER A 213 -35.19 1.70 -12.43
CA SER A 213 -36.58 1.85 -12.02
C SER A 213 -37.51 1.12 -12.98
#